data_AF-A0A540KS24-F1
#
_entry.id   AF-A0A540KS24-F1
#
_cell.length_a   1.000
_cell.length_b   1.000
_cell.length_c   1.000
_cell.angle_alpha   90.00
_cell.angle_beta   90.00
_cell.angle_gamma   90.00
#
_symmetry.space_group_name_H-M   'P 1'
#
loop_
_entity.id
_entity.type
_entity.pdbx_description
1 polymer ?
#
loop_
_entity_poly.entity_id
_entity_poly.type
_entity_poly.pdbx_seq_one_letter_code
_entity_poly.pdbx_strand_id
1 'polypeptide(L)'
;MHGIDLQSSPESDMAEQEADTFEDTEWTPEQVSETQPTRQSLKPQGKKASKKKGSSSKNDYTKYMEELTRQGELNMAREKARDEEKVAAMTAIIAATRARDVATERQREIVNRENELVREALHRENEMLREERMAQADRDTMSKSLIGLSPNSKYFWTSEKKDVMRRRRARDMETSQRGSSYTNHGIQDPSTTYPNSRDFV
;
A
#
# COMPACT_ATOMS: atom_id res chain seq x y z
N MET A 1 20.09 -35.37 42.17
CA MET A 1 21.50 -35.61 41.79
C MET A 1 21.53 -36.69 40.73
N HIS A 2 22.48 -36.57 39.79
CA HIS A 2 22.68 -37.34 38.54
C HIS A 2 21.71 -36.86 37.43
N GLY A 3 22.07 -36.10 36.40
CA GLY A 3 23.38 -35.77 35.83
C GLY A 3 23.59 -36.51 34.51
N ILE A 4 23.83 -35.74 33.44
CA ILE A 4 24.40 -36.06 32.10
C ILE A 4 23.57 -37.01 31.19
N ASP A 5 23.48 -36.85 29.86
CA ASP A 5 24.45 -36.31 28.90
C ASP A 5 23.84 -35.65 27.64
N LEU A 6 24.72 -34.87 27.00
CA LEU A 6 24.62 -34.15 25.73
C LEU A 6 24.62 -35.06 24.49
N GLN A 7 24.34 -34.42 23.35
CA GLN A 7 24.69 -34.75 21.97
C GLN A 7 23.58 -35.37 21.10
N SER A 8 23.14 -34.61 20.09
CA SER A 8 23.48 -34.92 18.69
C SER A 8 22.90 -33.85 17.75
N SER A 9 23.78 -33.08 17.11
CA SER A 9 23.52 -32.44 15.82
C SER A 9 23.78 -33.44 14.70
N PRO A 10 23.08 -33.30 13.58
CA PRO A 10 23.71 -33.40 12.26
C PRO A 10 23.52 -32.04 11.54
N GLU A 11 24.57 -31.31 11.16
CA GLU A 11 25.43 -31.57 10.01
C GLU A 11 24.65 -32.10 8.79
N SER A 12 24.37 -31.19 7.87
CA SER A 12 24.04 -31.50 6.47
C SER A 12 24.76 -30.48 5.59
N ASP A 13 25.94 -30.92 5.14
CA ASP A 13 26.51 -30.86 3.78
C ASP A 13 26.24 -29.60 2.95
N MET A 14 27.25 -28.77 2.62
CA MET A 14 28.32 -29.05 1.64
C MET A 14 27.80 -29.57 0.30
N ALA A 15 27.55 -28.64 -0.63
CA ALA A 15 27.78 -28.87 -2.06
C ALA A 15 28.01 -27.52 -2.76
N GLU A 16 29.28 -27.24 -2.99
CA GLU A 16 29.80 -26.40 -4.06
C GLU A 16 29.24 -26.90 -5.41
N GLN A 17 28.95 -25.99 -6.36
CA GLN A 17 29.62 -26.01 -7.65
C GLN A 17 29.22 -24.81 -8.52
N GLU A 18 30.25 -24.04 -8.85
CA GLU A 18 30.35 -23.22 -10.04
C GLU A 18 30.33 -24.10 -11.30
N ALA A 19 29.60 -23.65 -12.32
CA ALA A 19 29.82 -23.88 -13.76
C ALA A 19 28.80 -22.97 -14.47
N ASP A 20 29.19 -21.78 -14.90
CA ASP A 20 29.79 -21.55 -16.22
C ASP A 20 29.03 -22.27 -17.34
N THR A 21 28.04 -21.57 -17.89
CA THR A 21 27.46 -21.90 -19.20
C THR A 21 27.53 -20.63 -20.05
N PHE A 22 28.73 -20.41 -20.54
CA PHE A 22 29.08 -19.90 -21.85
C PHE A 22 27.97 -20.16 -22.90
N GLU A 23 27.25 -19.11 -23.30
CA GLU A 23 26.66 -19.05 -24.64
C GLU A 23 27.37 -17.93 -25.42
N ASP A 24 28.25 -18.38 -26.31
CA ASP A 24 28.75 -17.64 -27.45
C ASP A 24 27.56 -17.08 -28.24
N THR A 25 27.40 -15.76 -28.23
CA THR A 25 26.77 -15.05 -29.34
C THR A 25 27.83 -14.13 -29.94
N GLU A 26 28.63 -14.74 -30.82
CA GLU A 26 29.32 -14.02 -31.89
C GLU A 26 28.27 -13.24 -32.70
N TRP A 27 28.27 -11.91 -32.57
CA TRP A 27 27.82 -11.04 -33.65
C TRP A 27 28.81 -9.89 -33.80
N THR A 28 29.67 -10.09 -34.80
CA THR A 28 30.43 -9.12 -35.59
C THR A 28 30.10 -7.63 -35.37
N PRO A 29 31.13 -6.75 -35.20
CA PRO A 29 30.93 -5.32 -35.24
C PRO A 29 30.62 -4.87 -36.67
N GLU A 30 29.37 -4.50 -36.91
CA GLU A 30 28.93 -3.88 -38.15
C GLU A 30 29.56 -2.48 -38.26
N GLN A 31 30.53 -2.42 -39.19
CA GLN A 31 30.95 -1.29 -40.00
C GLN A 31 30.81 0.12 -39.40
N VAL A 32 31.98 0.62 -39.03
CA VAL A 32 32.38 2.02 -39.00
C VAL A 32 31.79 2.78 -40.21
N SER A 33 30.70 3.52 -40.01
CA SER A 33 30.31 4.57 -40.95
C SER A 33 31.26 5.75 -40.75
N GLU A 34 32.41 5.68 -41.41
CA GLU A 34 33.26 6.84 -41.71
C GLU A 34 32.43 7.87 -42.46
N THR A 35 31.86 8.83 -41.73
CA THR A 35 31.45 10.09 -42.34
C THR A 35 32.73 10.83 -42.69
N GLN A 36 33.18 10.63 -43.93
CA GLN A 36 34.31 11.36 -44.49
C GLN A 36 34.14 12.86 -44.23
N PRO A 37 35.09 13.55 -43.58
CA PRO A 37 35.15 14.99 -43.71
C PRO A 37 35.53 15.24 -45.16
N THR A 38 34.59 15.78 -45.92
CA THR A 38 34.79 16.22 -47.30
C THR A 38 36.09 17.03 -47.35
N ARG A 39 37.17 16.44 -47.89
CA ARG A 39 38.42 17.13 -48.17
C ARG A 39 38.14 18.14 -49.26
N GLN A 40 37.65 19.31 -48.87
CA GLN A 40 37.70 20.47 -49.73
C GLN A 40 39.19 20.82 -49.89
N SER A 41 39.74 20.50 -51.07
CA SER A 41 41.03 20.99 -51.50
C SER A 41 40.95 22.51 -51.61
N LEU A 42 41.34 23.22 -50.55
CA LEU A 42 41.53 24.66 -50.58
C LEU A 42 42.72 24.96 -51.50
N LYS A 43 42.43 25.36 -52.74
CA LYS A 43 43.42 25.89 -53.67
C LYS A 43 44.16 27.05 -52.98
N PRO A 44 45.50 27.13 -53.03
CA PRO A 44 46.22 28.27 -52.50
C PRO A 44 45.98 29.47 -53.42
N GLN A 45 44.92 30.23 -53.14
CA GLN A 45 44.68 31.50 -53.80
C GLN A 45 45.65 32.51 -53.18
N GLY A 46 46.76 32.76 -53.88
CA GLY A 46 47.77 33.74 -53.52
C GLY A 46 47.15 35.13 -53.33
N LYS A 47 46.82 35.46 -52.08
CA LYS A 47 46.49 36.83 -51.66
C LYS A 47 47.75 37.41 -51.04
N LYS A 48 48.22 38.52 -51.62
CA LYS A 48 49.42 39.23 -51.18
C LYS A 48 49.36 39.48 -49.67
N ALA A 49 50.43 39.14 -48.98
CA ALA A 49 50.59 39.43 -47.56
C ALA A 49 50.57 40.96 -47.36
N SER A 50 49.42 41.50 -46.99
CA SER A 50 49.40 42.76 -46.26
C SER A 50 50.04 42.46 -44.91
N LYS A 51 51.32 42.84 -44.75
CA LYS A 51 51.99 42.88 -43.45
C LYS A 51 51.24 43.89 -42.59
N LYS A 52 50.17 43.44 -41.92
CA LYS A 52 49.52 44.23 -40.89
C LYS A 52 50.44 44.18 -39.67
N LYS A 53 51.05 45.33 -39.45
CA LYS A 53 51.96 45.70 -38.36
C LYS A 53 51.44 45.13 -37.04
N GLY A 54 52.25 44.31 -36.38
CA GLY A 54 51.92 43.63 -35.13
C GLY A 54 51.47 44.64 -34.07
N SER A 55 50.24 44.47 -33.61
CA SER A 55 49.76 45.12 -32.39
C SER A 55 49.94 44.13 -31.24
N SER A 56 51.09 44.30 -30.60
CA SER A 56 51.42 44.01 -29.21
C SER A 56 50.46 43.13 -28.39
N SER A 57 51.03 42.02 -27.93
CA SER A 57 50.62 40.96 -26.99
C SER A 57 49.88 41.36 -25.69
N LYS A 58 49.50 42.62 -25.48
CA LYS A 58 48.72 43.05 -24.29
C LYS A 58 47.26 42.61 -24.34
N ASN A 59 46.68 42.43 -25.53
CA ASN A 59 45.29 42.02 -25.71
C ASN A 59 45.09 40.50 -25.56
N ASP A 60 46.14 39.72 -25.78
CA ASP A 60 46.03 38.25 -25.71
C ASP A 60 46.04 37.76 -24.27
N TYR A 61 46.81 38.41 -23.38
CA TYR A 61 46.77 38.12 -21.95
C TYR A 61 45.43 38.49 -21.33
N THR A 62 44.85 39.65 -21.65
CA THR A 62 43.53 40.04 -21.13
C THR A 62 42.43 39.08 -21.59
N LYS A 63 42.43 38.69 -22.88
CA LYS A 63 41.50 37.66 -23.39
C LYS A 63 41.69 36.31 -22.72
N TYR A 64 42.94 35.92 -22.47
CA TYR A 64 43.24 34.68 -21.75
C TYR A 64 42.68 34.71 -20.32
N MET A 65 42.85 35.82 -19.61
CA MET A 65 42.30 35.99 -18.26
C MET A 65 40.76 35.97 -18.26
N GLU A 66 40.12 36.64 -19.21
CA GLU A 66 38.66 36.62 -19.37
C GLU A 66 38.13 35.21 -19.67
N GLU A 67 38.79 34.48 -20.58
CA GLU A 67 38.41 33.12 -20.94
C GLU A 67 38.60 32.15 -19.75
N LEU A 68 39.65 32.32 -18.95
CA LEU A 68 39.87 31.53 -17.75
C LEU A 68 38.74 31.72 -16.73
N THR A 69 38.32 32.97 -16.49
CA THR A 69 37.19 33.29 -15.60
C THR A 69 35.89 32.69 -16.14
N ARG A 70 35.61 32.87 -17.44
CA ARG A 70 34.41 32.32 -18.09
C ARG A 70 34.35 30.80 -17.98
N GLN A 71 35.47 30.11 -18.17
CA GLN A 71 35.53 28.65 -18.00
C GLN A 71 35.31 28.22 -16.55
N GLY A 72 35.87 28.96 -15.58
CA GLY A 72 35.63 28.74 -14.16
C GLY A 72 34.15 28.85 -13.80
N GLU A 73 33.49 29.92 -14.24
CA GLU A 73 32.04 30.13 -14.02
C GLU A 73 31.20 29.02 -14.65
N LEU A 74 31.52 28.65 -15.89
CA LEU A 74 30.81 27.60 -16.62
C LEU A 74 30.93 26.24 -15.92
N ASN A 75 32.12 25.91 -15.41
CA ASN A 75 32.34 24.68 -14.66
C ASN A 75 31.53 24.65 -13.36
N MET A 76 31.53 25.76 -12.59
CA MET A 76 30.70 25.87 -11.38
C MET A 76 29.20 25.75 -11.68
N ALA A 77 28.73 26.35 -12.77
CA ALA A 77 27.33 26.24 -13.17
C ALA A 77 26.95 24.79 -13.54
N ARG A 78 27.81 24.07 -14.26
CA ARG A 78 27.61 22.65 -14.58
C ARG A 78 27.64 21.76 -13.33
N GLU A 79 28.48 22.07 -12.35
CA GLU A 79 28.53 21.34 -11.09
C GLU A 79 27.24 21.52 -10.29
N LYS A 80 26.78 22.76 -10.12
CA LYS A 80 25.49 23.05 -9.46
C LYS A 80 24.32 22.34 -10.13
N ALA A 81 24.25 22.37 -11.46
CA ALA A 81 23.19 21.67 -12.20
C ALA A 81 23.20 20.15 -11.94
N ARG A 82 24.38 19.53 -11.88
CA ARG A 82 24.51 18.10 -11.55
C ARG A 82 24.09 17.80 -10.12
N ASP A 83 24.40 18.67 -9.17
CA ASP A 83 24.02 18.45 -7.77
C ASP A 83 22.53 18.68 -7.54
N GLU A 84 21.93 19.69 -8.19
CA GLU A 84 20.49 19.90 -8.22
C GLU A 84 19.76 18.68 -8.80
N GLU A 85 20.27 18.10 -9.89
CA GLU A 85 19.72 16.88 -10.48
C GLU A 85 19.80 15.68 -9.53
N LYS A 86 20.93 15.48 -8.83
CA LYS A 86 21.05 14.40 -7.81
C LYS A 86 20.05 14.60 -6.67
N VAL A 87 19.87 15.82 -6.20
CA VAL A 87 18.90 16.13 -5.14
C VAL A 87 17.47 15.87 -5.64
N ALA A 88 17.15 16.28 -6.87
CA ALA A 88 15.85 16.01 -7.49
C ALA A 88 15.61 14.50 -7.63
N ALA A 89 16.60 13.73 -8.07
CA ALA A 89 16.50 12.27 -8.17
C ALA A 89 16.27 11.62 -6.80
N MET A 90 17.03 12.01 -5.78
CA MET A 90 16.90 11.46 -4.43
C MET A 90 15.54 11.80 -3.80
N THR A 91 15.07 13.03 -3.98
CA THR A 91 13.74 13.45 -3.48
C THR A 91 12.62 12.69 -4.18
N ALA A 92 12.73 12.45 -5.49
CA ALA A 92 11.80 11.62 -6.24
C ALA A 92 11.77 10.17 -5.74
N ILE A 93 12.93 9.57 -5.46
CA ILE A 93 13.02 8.22 -4.89
C ILE A 93 12.33 8.14 -3.52
N ILE A 94 12.57 9.13 -2.65
CA ILE A 94 11.92 9.20 -1.33
C ILE A 94 10.40 9.33 -1.48
N ALA A 95 9.94 10.20 -2.37
CA ALA A 95 8.52 10.40 -2.63
C ALA A 95 7.84 9.12 -3.16
N ALA A 96 8.48 8.45 -4.12
CA ALA A 96 7.99 7.20 -4.69
C ALA A 96 7.93 6.07 -3.64
N THR A 97 8.95 5.98 -2.79
CA THR A 97 8.99 5.00 -1.69
C THR A 97 7.84 5.22 -0.72
N ARG A 98 7.63 6.47 -0.27
CA ARG A 98 6.51 6.83 0.61
C ARG A 98 5.16 6.54 -0.01
N ALA A 99 4.97 6.83 -1.30
CA ALA A 99 3.72 6.56 -2.00
C ALA A 99 3.41 5.05 -2.05
N ARG A 100 4.42 4.21 -2.29
CA ARG A 100 4.29 2.76 -2.26
C ARG A 100 3.92 2.26 -0.86
N ASP A 101 4.57 2.79 0.18
CA ASP A 101 4.32 2.36 1.56
C ASP A 101 2.88 2.74 1.98
N VAL A 102 2.42 3.95 1.65
CA VAL A 102 1.02 4.38 1.88
C VAL A 102 0.04 3.49 1.12
N ALA A 103 0.32 3.14 -0.14
CA ALA A 103 -0.54 2.24 -0.90
C ALA A 103 -0.62 0.84 -0.26
N THR A 104 0.51 0.35 0.26
CA THR A 104 0.60 -0.95 0.95
C THR A 104 -0.18 -0.93 2.26
N GLU A 105 -0.06 0.13 3.05
CA GLU A 105 -0.82 0.30 4.30
C GLU A 105 -2.32 0.35 4.06
N ARG A 106 -2.76 1.10 3.04
CA ARG A 106 -4.19 1.12 2.63
C ARG A 106 -4.69 -0.27 2.26
N GLN A 107 -3.90 -1.05 1.53
CA GLN A 107 -4.28 -2.41 1.17
C GLN A 107 -4.42 -3.30 2.41
N ARG A 108 -3.51 -3.17 3.38
CA ARG A 108 -3.60 -3.90 4.66
C ARG A 108 -4.82 -3.49 5.47
N GLU A 109 -5.14 -2.19 5.49
CA GLU A 109 -6.33 -1.68 6.19
C GLU A 109 -7.62 -2.24 5.58
N ILE A 110 -7.72 -2.28 4.26
CA ILE A 110 -8.86 -2.89 3.55
C ILE A 110 -9.02 -4.36 3.96
N VAL A 111 -7.94 -5.14 3.88
CA VAL A 111 -7.96 -6.56 4.25
C VAL A 111 -8.32 -6.75 5.72
N ASN A 112 -7.80 -5.91 6.62
CA ASN A 112 -8.13 -5.98 8.04
C ASN A 112 -9.60 -5.67 8.30
N ARG A 113 -10.15 -4.65 7.65
CA ARG A 113 -11.56 -4.28 7.75
C ARG A 113 -12.47 -5.37 7.21
N GLU A 114 -12.13 -5.97 6.08
CA GLU A 114 -12.86 -7.11 5.52
C GLU A 114 -12.84 -8.31 6.48
N ASN A 115 -11.66 -8.63 7.04
CA ASN A 115 -11.54 -9.69 8.03
C ASN A 115 -12.38 -9.44 9.29
N GLU A 116 -12.45 -8.20 9.76
CA GLU A 116 -13.29 -7.82 10.90
C GLU A 116 -14.78 -8.01 10.58
N LEU A 117 -15.23 -7.54 9.41
CA LEU A 117 -16.61 -7.74 8.96
C LEU A 117 -16.97 -9.23 8.85
N VAL A 118 -16.06 -10.06 8.34
CA VAL A 118 -16.24 -11.52 8.27
C VAL A 118 -16.36 -12.13 9.66
N ARG A 119 -15.50 -11.72 10.61
CA ARG A 119 -15.58 -12.20 12.00
C ARG A 119 -16.90 -11.80 12.66
N GLU A 120 -17.34 -10.55 12.49
CA GLU A 120 -18.62 -10.09 13.01
C GLU A 120 -19.79 -10.87 12.40
N ALA A 121 -19.79 -11.08 11.08
CA ALA A 121 -20.82 -11.86 10.40
C ALA A 121 -20.87 -13.30 10.95
N LEU A 122 -19.70 -13.94 11.11
CA LEU A 122 -19.60 -15.27 11.69
C LEU A 122 -20.09 -15.32 13.13
N HIS A 123 -19.80 -14.28 13.94
CA HIS A 123 -20.32 -14.19 15.30
C HIS A 123 -21.85 -14.07 15.32
N ARG A 124 -22.42 -13.20 14.47
CA ARG A 124 -23.89 -13.06 14.34
C ARG A 124 -24.54 -14.35 13.88
N GLU A 125 -23.97 -15.02 12.88
CA GLU A 125 -24.49 -16.29 12.37
C GLU A 125 -24.46 -17.38 13.44
N ASN A 126 -23.33 -17.54 14.15
CA ASN A 126 -23.23 -18.50 15.24
C ASN A 126 -24.24 -18.22 16.35
N GLU A 127 -24.48 -16.95 16.66
CA GLU A 127 -25.46 -16.58 17.68
C GLU A 127 -26.89 -16.91 17.26
N MET A 128 -27.24 -16.63 16.00
CA MET A 128 -28.51 -17.05 15.40
C MET A 128 -28.69 -18.57 15.45
N LEU A 129 -27.65 -19.33 15.11
CA LEU A 129 -27.69 -20.79 15.18
C LEU A 129 -27.85 -21.31 16.61
N ARG A 130 -27.24 -20.65 17.60
CA ARG A 130 -27.46 -21.00 19.02
C ARG A 130 -28.89 -20.73 19.45
N GLU A 131 -29.43 -19.55 19.14
CA GLU A 131 -30.81 -19.20 19.46
C GLU A 131 -31.80 -20.15 18.77
N GLU A 132 -31.57 -20.49 17.51
CA GLU A 132 -32.38 -21.46 16.78
C GLU A 132 -32.35 -22.85 17.43
N ARG A 133 -31.16 -23.34 17.82
CA ARG A 133 -31.03 -24.61 18.55
C ARG A 133 -31.77 -24.60 19.88
N MET A 134 -31.70 -23.50 20.64
CA MET A 134 -32.47 -23.35 21.88
C MET A 134 -33.98 -23.34 21.59
N ALA A 135 -34.42 -22.59 20.59
CA ALA A 135 -35.82 -22.54 20.18
C ALA A 135 -36.34 -23.90 19.71
N GLN A 136 -35.51 -24.68 19.01
CA GLN A 136 -35.82 -26.04 18.59
C GLN A 136 -35.92 -26.98 19.80
N ALA A 137 -34.96 -26.96 20.72
CA ALA A 137 -35.03 -27.77 21.94
C ALA A 137 -36.27 -27.46 22.78
N ASP A 138 -36.65 -26.18 22.87
CA ASP A 138 -37.89 -25.76 23.50
C ASP A 138 -39.13 -26.29 22.75
N ARG A 139 -39.13 -26.27 21.39
CA ARG A 139 -40.21 -26.85 20.57
C ARG A 139 -40.34 -28.35 20.82
N ASP A 140 -39.23 -29.08 20.81
CA ASP A 140 -39.19 -30.53 21.03
C ASP A 140 -39.75 -30.87 22.42
N THR A 141 -39.33 -30.12 23.43
CA THR A 141 -39.85 -30.22 24.81
C THR A 141 -41.36 -29.97 24.85
N MET A 142 -41.84 -28.90 24.22
CA MET A 142 -43.27 -28.57 24.17
C MET A 142 -44.09 -29.62 23.41
N SER A 143 -43.52 -30.22 22.37
CA SER A 143 -44.16 -31.26 21.55
C SER A 143 -44.24 -32.63 22.23
N LYS A 144 -43.46 -32.87 23.30
CA LYS A 144 -43.37 -34.18 23.95
C LYS A 144 -44.74 -34.69 24.42
N SER A 145 -45.19 -35.83 23.88
CA SER A 145 -46.43 -36.47 24.32
C SER A 145 -46.29 -37.01 25.75
N LEU A 146 -47.32 -36.82 26.56
CA LEU A 146 -47.41 -37.32 27.93
C LEU A 146 -48.16 -38.65 28.05
N ILE A 147 -48.72 -39.14 26.95
CA ILE A 147 -49.52 -40.37 26.90
C ILE A 147 -48.57 -41.56 26.98
N GLY A 148 -48.90 -42.55 27.81
CA GLY A 148 -48.07 -43.76 27.99
C GLY A 148 -46.84 -43.57 28.87
N LEU A 149 -46.59 -42.37 29.42
CA LEU A 149 -45.50 -42.15 30.38
C LEU A 149 -45.91 -42.53 31.81
N SER A 150 -44.93 -43.01 32.59
CA SER A 150 -45.06 -43.21 34.04
C SER A 150 -45.45 -41.90 34.74
N PRO A 151 -46.24 -41.93 35.84
CA PRO A 151 -46.62 -40.74 36.59
C PRO A 151 -45.45 -39.79 36.89
N ASN A 152 -44.31 -40.31 37.35
CA ASN A 152 -43.13 -39.50 37.67
C ASN A 152 -42.56 -38.77 36.44
N SER A 153 -42.49 -39.46 35.29
CA SER A 153 -42.03 -38.86 34.03
C SER A 153 -43.02 -37.82 33.51
N LYS A 154 -44.33 -38.07 33.70
CA LYS A 154 -45.39 -37.11 33.38
C LYS A 154 -45.21 -35.82 34.17
N TYR A 155 -44.96 -35.91 35.47
CA TYR A 155 -44.67 -34.74 36.32
C TYR A 155 -43.44 -33.98 35.79
N PHE A 156 -42.33 -34.67 35.56
CA PHE A 156 -41.10 -34.06 35.04
C PHE A 156 -41.33 -33.27 33.74
N TRP A 157 -41.95 -33.87 32.73
CA TRP A 157 -42.19 -33.18 31.46
C TRP A 157 -43.21 -32.04 31.60
N THR A 158 -44.19 -32.14 32.50
CA THR A 158 -45.10 -31.00 32.76
C THR A 158 -44.40 -29.82 33.42
N SER A 159 -43.45 -30.06 34.33
CA SER A 159 -42.63 -28.99 34.90
C SER A 159 -41.69 -28.40 33.87
N GLU A 160 -41.06 -29.23 33.03
CA GLU A 160 -40.13 -28.77 31.99
C GLU A 160 -40.83 -27.89 30.96
N LYS A 161 -42.03 -28.28 30.49
CA LYS A 161 -42.85 -27.44 29.60
C LYS A 161 -43.21 -26.10 30.23
N LYS A 162 -43.53 -26.08 31.53
CA LYS A 162 -43.79 -24.82 32.24
C LYS A 162 -42.53 -23.95 32.34
N ASP A 163 -41.37 -24.57 32.54
CA ASP A 163 -40.09 -23.85 32.59
C ASP A 163 -39.74 -23.22 31.25
N VAL A 164 -39.85 -23.96 30.15
CA VAL A 164 -39.70 -23.45 28.78
C VAL A 164 -40.55 -22.21 28.54
N MET A 165 -41.84 -22.24 28.95
CA MET A 165 -42.73 -21.08 28.82
C MET A 165 -42.28 -19.87 29.65
N ARG A 166 -41.68 -20.08 30.84
CA ARG A 166 -41.09 -18.99 31.62
C ARG A 166 -39.87 -18.40 30.93
N ARG A 167 -38.94 -19.24 30.45
CA ARG A 167 -37.72 -18.80 29.74
C ARG A 167 -38.05 -18.00 28.50
N ARG A 168 -39.05 -18.43 27.70
CA ARG A 168 -39.53 -17.70 26.53
C ARG A 168 -40.10 -16.33 26.91
N ARG A 169 -40.99 -16.27 27.90
CA ARG A 169 -41.55 -14.99 28.38
C ARG A 169 -40.48 -14.04 28.90
N ALA A 170 -39.47 -14.53 29.60
CA ALA A 170 -38.36 -13.70 30.06
C ALA A 170 -37.60 -13.08 28.86
N ARG A 171 -37.28 -13.89 27.85
CA ARG A 171 -36.64 -13.42 26.60
C ARG A 171 -37.50 -12.42 25.83
N ASP A 172 -38.81 -12.64 25.76
CA ASP A 172 -39.74 -11.70 25.11
C ASP A 172 -39.79 -10.35 25.83
N MET A 173 -39.69 -10.34 27.16
CA MET A 173 -39.62 -9.11 27.95
C MET A 173 -38.28 -8.38 27.76
N GLU A 174 -37.16 -9.10 27.70
CA GLU A 174 -35.82 -8.53 27.44
C GLU A 174 -35.73 -7.90 26.04
N THR A 175 -36.26 -8.57 25.02
CA THR A 175 -36.27 -8.07 23.63
C THR A 175 -37.22 -6.87 23.46
N SER A 176 -38.36 -6.86 24.15
CA SER A 176 -39.28 -5.72 24.19
C SER A 176 -38.65 -4.47 24.81
N GLN A 177 -37.90 -4.63 25.91
CA GLN A 177 -37.25 -3.51 26.59
C GLN A 177 -36.09 -2.91 25.77
N ARG A 178 -35.39 -3.73 24.96
CA ARG A 178 -34.32 -3.29 24.06
C ARG A 178 -34.83 -2.66 22.75
N GLY A 179 -36.05 -2.99 22.32
CA GLY A 179 -36.71 -2.40 21.14
C GLY A 179 -37.51 -1.12 21.41
N SER A 180 -37.82 -0.82 22.67
CA SER A 180 -38.70 0.29 23.08
C SER A 180 -37.97 1.64 23.33
N SER A 181 -36.79 1.87 22.75
CA SER A 181 -36.04 3.15 22.90
C SER A 181 -35.99 4.03 21.64
N TYR A 182 -36.75 3.73 20.58
CA TYR A 182 -36.78 4.54 19.35
C TYR A 182 -38.17 5.13 19.07
N THR A 183 -38.74 5.86 20.03
CA THR A 183 -39.85 6.78 19.78
C THR A 183 -39.67 8.07 20.58
N ASN A 184 -38.73 8.91 20.15
CA ASN A 184 -38.76 10.36 20.35
C ASN A 184 -37.76 11.04 19.39
N HIS A 185 -37.92 10.81 18.08
CA HIS A 185 -37.42 11.78 17.11
C HIS A 185 -38.39 12.95 17.10
N GLY A 186 -38.09 13.94 17.94
CA GLY A 186 -38.58 15.29 17.76
C GLY A 186 -38.20 15.76 16.36
N ILE A 187 -39.23 16.01 15.57
CA ILE A 187 -39.15 16.73 14.30
C ILE A 187 -38.61 18.12 14.64
N GLN A 188 -37.33 18.35 14.34
CA GLN A 188 -36.80 19.69 14.10
C GLN A 188 -36.49 19.76 12.61
N ASP A 189 -37.43 20.33 11.87
CA ASP A 189 -37.23 20.80 10.50
C ASP A 189 -36.17 21.93 10.51
N PRO A 190 -35.04 21.82 9.80
CA PRO A 190 -34.28 23.00 9.42
C PRO A 190 -34.97 23.65 8.22
N SER A 191 -35.95 24.50 8.53
CA SER A 191 -36.49 25.49 7.60
C SER A 191 -35.36 26.31 6.98
N THR A 192 -35.23 26.17 5.66
CA THR A 192 -35.11 27.26 4.69
C THR A 192 -34.28 28.48 5.12
N THR A 193 -32.98 28.49 4.80
CA THR A 193 -32.22 29.73 4.63
C THR A 193 -31.74 29.83 3.19
N TYR A 194 -32.31 30.79 2.45
CA TYR A 194 -31.96 31.15 1.07
C TYR A 194 -30.53 31.72 0.97
N PRO A 195 -29.78 31.47 -0.12
CA PRO A 195 -28.56 32.22 -0.40
C PRO A 195 -28.92 33.59 -1.00
N ASN A 196 -28.63 34.66 -0.25
CA ASN A 196 -28.79 36.03 -0.72
C ASN A 196 -27.64 36.36 -1.70
N SER A 197 -27.98 36.43 -2.98
CA SER A 197 -27.15 37.03 -4.03
C SER A 197 -27.48 38.51 -4.13
N ARG A 198 -26.53 39.38 -3.78
CA ARG A 198 -26.29 40.73 -4.36
C ARG A 198 -25.46 41.52 -3.36
N ASP A 199 -24.26 41.91 -3.78
CA ASP A 199 -23.86 43.32 -3.80
C ASP A 199 -22.73 43.47 -4.82
N PHE A 200 -23.11 44.06 -5.95
CA PHE A 200 -22.25 44.59 -7.01
C PHE A 200 -22.77 46.00 -7.23
N VAL A 201 -22.10 47.00 -6.62
CA VAL A 201 -21.91 48.37 -7.12
C VAL A 201 -20.63 48.90 -6.48
#